data_AF-A0A1V6H0K9-F1
#
_entry.id   AF-A0A1V6H0K9-F1
#
_cell.length_a   1.000
_cell.length_b   1.000
_cell.length_c   1.000
_cell.angle_alpha   90.00
_cell.angle_beta   90.00
_cell.angle_gamma   90.00
#
_symmetry.space_group_name_H-M   'P 1'
#
loop_
_entity.id
_entity.type
_entity.pdbx_description
1 polymer ?
#
loop_
_entity_poly.entity_id
_entity_poly.type
_entity_poly.pdbx_seq_one_letter_code
_entity_poly.pdbx_strand_id
1 'polypeptide(L)'
;MDSGIIVAVAAGCLTGLAGGILGTWASIRNTKGPRERAFMIRACAVTWIAGLVFLALMFLLPMPWRYLLWIPYGILLPLCIITGNRRQQRIRREETDGA
;
A
#
# COMPACT_ATOMS: atom_id res chain seq x y z
N MET A 1 9.98 -17.29 24.45
CA MET A 1 10.12 -16.27 23.39
C MET A 1 11.09 -15.23 23.89
N ASP A 2 12.23 -15.06 23.22
CA ASP A 2 13.24 -14.09 23.65
C ASP A 2 12.72 -12.66 23.54
N SER A 3 12.97 -11.85 24.56
CA SER A 3 12.56 -10.43 24.62
C SER A 3 13.02 -9.64 23.39
N GLY A 4 14.17 -10.01 22.81
CA GLY A 4 14.70 -9.41 21.58
C GLY A 4 13.81 -9.61 20.35
N ILE A 5 13.15 -10.77 20.20
CA ILE A 5 12.24 -11.03 19.08
C ILE A 5 10.98 -10.17 19.23
N ILE A 6 10.46 -10.05 20.44
CA ILE A 6 9.27 -9.23 20.73
C ILE A 6 9.54 -7.76 20.38
N VAL A 7 10.69 -7.23 20.78
CA VAL A 7 11.09 -5.85 20.45
C VAL A 7 11.27 -5.66 18.95
N ALA A 8 11.92 -6.60 18.26
CA ALA A 8 12.13 -6.52 16.81
C ALA A 8 10.80 -6.54 16.04
N VAL A 9 9.86 -7.42 16.41
CA VAL A 9 8.54 -7.50 15.79
C VAL A 9 7.73 -6.24 16.06
N ALA A 10 7.70 -5.76 17.32
CA ALA A 10 6.97 -4.55 17.68
C ALA A 10 7.51 -3.32 16.93
N ALA A 11 8.84 -3.13 16.90
CA ALA A 11 9.47 -2.04 16.17
C ALA A 11 9.17 -2.11 14.66
N GLY A 12 9.25 -3.30 14.06
CA GLY A 12 8.90 -3.51 12.66
C GLY A 12 7.45 -3.14 12.34
N CYS A 13 6.51 -3.60 13.17
CA CYS A 13 5.08 -3.28 13.01
C CYS A 13 4.82 -1.78 13.15
N LEU A 14 5.38 -1.13 14.17
CA LEU A 14 5.21 0.31 14.40
C LEU A 14 5.77 1.15 13.25
N THR A 15 6.94 0.77 12.74
CA THR A 15 7.59 1.47 11.62
C THR A 15 6.79 1.28 10.32
N GLY A 16 6.27 0.08 10.07
CA GLY A 16 5.39 -0.20 8.93
C GLY A 16 4.08 0.58 8.98
N LEU A 17 3.45 0.65 10.15
CA LEU A 17 2.22 1.44 10.35
C LEU A 17 2.48 2.94 10.17
N ALA A 18 3.56 3.47 10.76
CA ALA A 18 3.93 4.88 10.62
C ALA A 18 4.21 5.24 9.15
N GLY A 19 4.95 4.40 8.41
CA GLY A 19 5.18 4.57 6.98
C GLY A 19 3.89 4.55 6.17
N GLY A 20 2.99 3.60 6.45
CA GLY A 20 1.69 3.50 5.78
C GLY A 20 0.78 4.72 6.02
N ILE A 21 0.74 5.22 7.26
CA ILE A 21 -0.03 6.41 7.64
C ILE A 21 0.54 7.66 6.96
N LEU A 22 1.86 7.88 7.04
CA LEU A 22 2.52 9.03 6.42
C LEU A 22 2.35 9.01 4.90
N GLY A 23 2.50 7.85 4.25
CA GLY A 23 2.28 7.69 2.81
C GLY A 23 0.84 7.97 2.39
N THR A 24 -0.14 7.49 3.17
CA THR A 24 -1.57 7.75 2.95
C THR A 24 -1.89 9.23 3.12
N TRP A 25 -1.37 9.86 4.18
CA TRP A 25 -1.58 11.27 4.45
C TRP A 25 -0.95 12.18 3.39
N ALA A 26 0.29 11.90 2.98
CA ALA A 26 0.96 12.63 1.90
C ALA A 26 0.19 12.51 0.58
N SER A 27 -0.31 11.31 0.26
CA SER A 27 -1.15 11.07 -0.91
C SER A 27 -2.43 11.91 -0.90
N ILE A 28 -3.19 11.89 0.20
CA ILE A 28 -4.47 12.61 0.32
C ILE A 28 -4.26 14.13 0.39
N ARG A 29 -3.15 14.59 1.00
CA ARG A 29 -2.86 16.03 1.11
C ARG A 29 -2.40 16.65 -0.21
N ASN A 30 -1.76 15.87 -1.09
CA ASN A 30 -1.25 16.35 -2.36
C ASN A 30 -2.33 16.39 -3.47
N THR A 31 -3.47 15.72 -3.30
CA THR A 31 -4.59 15.78 -4.24
C THR A 31 -5.33 17.11 -4.12
N LYS A 32 -5.57 17.77 -5.26
CA LYS A 32 -6.18 19.12 -5.29
C LYS A 32 -7.66 19.10 -5.63
N GLY A 33 -8.16 18.02 -6.26
CA GLY A 33 -9.55 17.90 -6.65
C GLY A 33 -10.35 16.86 -5.84
N PRO A 34 -11.68 17.04 -5.72
CA PRO A 34 -12.56 16.15 -4.95
C PRO A 34 -12.65 14.74 -5.54
N ARG A 35 -12.55 14.56 -6.87
CA ARG A 35 -12.58 13.22 -7.49
C ARG A 35 -11.24 12.52 -7.36
N GLU A 36 -10.13 13.27 -7.48
CA GLU A 36 -8.78 12.77 -7.22
C GLU A 36 -8.66 12.22 -5.79
N ARG A 37 -9.17 12.96 -4.80
CA ARG A 37 -9.16 12.57 -3.38
C ARG A 37 -9.96 11.28 -3.12
N ALA A 38 -11.16 11.15 -3.70
CA ALA A 38 -11.98 9.96 -3.54
C ALA A 38 -11.31 8.71 -4.16
N PHE A 39 -10.62 8.86 -5.29
CA PHE A 39 -9.82 7.80 -5.88
C PHE A 39 -8.64 7.40 -4.98
N MET A 40 -7.91 8.38 -4.44
CA MET A 40 -6.77 8.11 -3.57
C MET A 40 -7.16 7.41 -2.26
N ILE A 41 -8.30 7.76 -1.66
CA ILE A 41 -8.81 7.04 -0.48
C ILE A 41 -9.06 5.56 -0.81
N ARG A 42 -9.69 5.27 -1.95
CA ARG A 42 -9.92 3.89 -2.40
C ARG A 42 -8.61 3.15 -2.69
N ALA A 43 -7.66 3.81 -3.34
CA ALA A 43 -6.34 3.24 -3.63
C ALA A 43 -5.58 2.91 -2.34
N CYS A 44 -5.56 3.82 -1.36
CA CYS A 44 -4.96 3.58 -0.05
C CYS A 44 -5.63 2.40 0.67
N ALA A 45 -6.97 2.33 0.68
CA ALA A 45 -7.70 1.20 1.27
C ALA A 45 -7.29 -0.14 0.62
N VAL A 46 -7.20 -0.19 -0.71
CA VAL A 46 -6.74 -1.38 -1.44
C VAL A 46 -5.31 -1.75 -1.08
N THR A 47 -4.39 -0.79 -0.98
CA THR A 47 -2.99 -1.03 -0.58
C THR A 47 -2.91 -1.59 0.85
N TRP A 48 -3.68 -1.05 1.80
CA TRP A 48 -3.74 -1.56 3.16
C TRP A 48 -4.30 -2.99 3.22
N ILE A 49 -5.40 -3.26 2.50
CA ILE A 49 -5.99 -4.60 2.42
C ILE A 49 -4.99 -5.58 1.80
N ALA A 50 -4.34 -5.21 0.69
CA ALA A 50 -3.35 -6.04 0.04
C ALA A 50 -2.14 -6.35 0.95
N GLY A 51 -1.66 -5.35 1.70
CA GLY A 51 -0.60 -5.52 2.69
C GLY A 51 -0.99 -6.46 3.83
N LEU A 52 -2.20 -6.32 4.39
CA LEU A 52 -2.72 -7.20 5.43
C LEU A 52 -2.92 -8.63 4.92
N VAL A 53 -3.48 -8.79 3.72
CA VAL A 53 -3.66 -10.09 3.06
C VAL A 53 -2.30 -10.75 2.81
N PHE A 54 -1.31 -10.01 2.32
CA PHE A 54 0.05 -10.52 2.13
C PHE A 54 0.68 -10.98 3.47
N LEU A 55 0.53 -10.17 4.53
CA LEU A 55 1.04 -10.53 5.86
C LEU A 55 0.33 -11.78 6.41
N ALA A 56 -0.99 -11.86 6.30
CA ALA A 56 -1.78 -13.02 6.72
C ALA A 56 -1.38 -14.28 5.94
N LEU A 57 -1.24 -14.19 4.62
CA LEU A 57 -0.74 -15.27 3.77
C LEU A 57 0.67 -15.69 4.17
N MET A 58 1.55 -14.75 4.52
CA MET A 58 2.86 -15.08 5.09
C MET A 58 2.69 -15.91 6.36
N PHE A 59 1.89 -15.48 7.34
CA PHE A 59 1.71 -16.24 8.58
C PHE A 59 1.06 -17.62 8.36
N LEU A 60 0.11 -17.73 7.43
CA LEU A 60 -0.67 -18.95 7.22
C LEU A 60 0.05 -20.02 6.37
N LEU A 61 0.92 -19.63 5.42
CA LEU A 61 1.61 -20.58 4.56
C LEU A 61 2.88 -21.15 5.22
N PRO A 62 3.05 -22.49 5.25
CA PRO A 62 4.31 -23.12 5.62
C PRO A 62 5.38 -23.03 4.50
N MET A 63 6.66 -23.17 4.88
CA MET A 63 7.79 -23.24 3.96
C MET A 63 7.63 -24.46 3.01
N PRO A 64 7.89 -24.38 1.69
CA PRO A 64 8.49 -23.28 0.91
C PRO A 64 7.48 -22.34 0.21
N TRP A 65 6.18 -22.56 0.36
CA TRP A 65 5.14 -21.81 -0.36
C TRP A 65 5.19 -20.29 -0.09
N ARG A 66 5.73 -19.86 1.06
CA ARG A 66 6.01 -18.44 1.36
C ARG A 66 6.91 -17.75 0.31
N TYR A 67 7.87 -18.44 -0.28
CA TYR A 67 8.74 -17.84 -1.31
C TYR A 67 7.99 -17.61 -2.63
N LEU A 68 7.03 -18.49 -2.96
CA LEU A 68 6.21 -18.31 -4.14
C LEU A 68 5.32 -17.07 -4.04
N LEU A 69 4.96 -16.60 -2.85
CA LEU A 69 4.22 -15.34 -2.64
C LEU A 69 5.02 -14.09 -3.01
N TRP A 70 6.36 -14.14 -2.96
CA TRP A 70 7.20 -13.00 -3.35
C TRP A 70 7.16 -12.72 -4.84
N ILE A 71 6.94 -13.74 -5.67
CA ILE A 71 6.83 -13.59 -7.13
C ILE A 71 5.62 -12.72 -7.52
N PRO A 72 4.36 -13.07 -7.16
CA PRO A 72 3.21 -12.25 -7.46
C PRO A 72 3.29 -10.92 -6.70
N TYR A 73 3.80 -10.88 -5.46
CA TYR A 73 3.95 -9.61 -4.73
C TYR A 73 4.90 -8.63 -5.44
N GLY A 74 6.08 -9.10 -5.85
CA GLY A 74 7.09 -8.29 -6.54
C GLY A 74 6.64 -7.80 -7.91
N ILE A 75 5.68 -8.49 -8.55
CA ILE A 75 5.09 -8.09 -9.84
C ILE A 75 3.86 -7.18 -9.63
N LEU A 76 2.95 -7.56 -8.72
CA LEU A 76 1.72 -6.81 -8.45
C LEU A 76 2.00 -5.43 -7.86
N LEU A 77 3.01 -5.29 -7.00
CA LEU A 77 3.38 -3.98 -6.43
C LEU A 77 3.68 -2.93 -7.51
N PRO A 78 4.67 -3.12 -8.38
CA PRO A 78 4.99 -2.14 -9.41
C PRO A 78 3.83 -1.95 -10.39
N LEU A 79 3.09 -3.01 -10.75
CA LEU A 79 1.92 -2.87 -11.61
C LEU A 79 0.82 -2.01 -10.98
N CYS A 80 0.48 -2.25 -9.71
CA CYS A 80 -0.50 -1.45 -8.98
C CYS A 80 -0.04 0.01 -8.84
N ILE A 81 1.25 0.24 -8.58
CA ILE A 81 1.81 1.60 -8.49
C ILE A 81 1.72 2.30 -9.86
N ILE A 82 2.14 1.65 -10.95
CA ILE A 82 2.12 2.25 -12.29
C ILE A 82 0.69 2.53 -12.74
N THR A 83 -0.22 1.56 -12.60
CA THR A 83 -1.62 1.71 -13.01
C THR A 83 -2.38 2.71 -12.14
N GLY A 84 -2.14 2.70 -10.83
CA GLY A 84 -2.66 3.66 -9.87
C GLY A 84 -2.20 5.08 -10.18
N ASN A 85 -0.89 5.29 -10.37
CA ASN A 85 -0.33 6.60 -10.70
C ASN A 85 -0.84 7.12 -12.05
N ARG A 86 -0.93 6.26 -13.08
CA ARG A 86 -1.51 6.65 -14.38
C ARG A 86 -2.95 7.10 -14.24
N ARG A 87 -3.75 6.39 -13.44
CA ARG A 87 -5.17 6.72 -13.24
C ARG A 87 -5.34 8.00 -12.42
N GLN A 88 -4.52 8.19 -11.39
CA GLN A 88 -4.47 9.45 -10.65
C GLN A 88 -4.09 10.63 -11.55
N GLN A 89 -3.03 10.49 -12.36
CA GLN A 89 -2.61 11.54 -13.30
C GLN A 89 -3.68 11.86 -14.34
N ARG A 90 -4.42 10.86 -14.82
CA ARG A 90 -5.52 11.07 -15.77
C ARG A 90 -6.64 11.90 -15.15
N ILE A 91 -7.07 11.55 -13.93
CA ILE A 91 -8.10 12.29 -13.19
C ILE A 91 -7.65 13.74 -12.96
N ARG A 92 -6.38 13.94 -12.61
CA ARG A 92 -5.82 15.28 -12.39
C ARG A 92 -5.82 16.14 -13.66
N ARG A 93 -5.51 15.56 -14.82
CA ARG A 93 -5.60 16.25 -16.12
C ARG A 93 -7.04 16.57 -16.48
N GLU A 94 -7.96 15.62 -16.33
CA GLU A 94 -9.39 15.82 -16.57
C GLU A 94 -9.98 16.94 -15.69
N GLU A 95 -9.53 17.07 -14.43
CA GLU A 95 -9.95 18.16 -13.53
C GLU A 95 -9.25 19.50 -13.82
N THR A 96 -8.07 19.51 -14.45
CA THR A 96 -7.35 20.75 -14.80
C THR A 96 -7.78 21.31 -16.15
N ASP A 97 -8.07 20.45 -17.14
CA ASP A 97 -8.50 20.85 -18.48
C ASP A 97 -10.00 21.16 -18.56
N GLY A 98 -10.79 20.71 -17.56
CA GLY A 98 -12.23 20.96 -17.45
C GLY A 98 -12.63 22.12 -16.53
N ALA A 99 -11.65 22.83 -15.95
CA ALA A 99 -11.83 24.01 -15.09
C ALA A 99 -11.45 25.29 -15.85
#